data_AF-A0A529P0Z4-F1
#
_entry.id   AF-A0A529P0Z4-F1
#
_cell.length_a   1.000
_cell.length_b   1.000
_cell.length_c   1.000
_cell.angle_alpha   90.00
_cell.angle_beta   90.00
_cell.angle_gamma   90.00
#
_symmetry.space_group_name_H-M   'P 1'
#
loop_
_entity.id
_entity.type
_entity.pdbx_description
1 polymer ?
#
loop_
_entity_poly.entity_id
_entity_poly.type
_entity_poly.pdbx_seq_one_letter_code
_entity_poly.pdbx_strand_id
1 'polypeptide(L)' 'MLDFAIFWDWLSFAVRWLHVITGIAWIGSSFYFVALDLGLRQRPGLPVGAFGEEWQVHGGGFYHIQKYL' A
#
# COMPACT_ATOMS: atom_id res chain seq x y z
N MET A 1 -0.48 -30.36 -29.59
CA MET A 1 0.62 -29.37 -29.55
C MET A 1 0.12 -27.93 -29.46
N LEU A 2 -0.96 -27.57 -30.16
CA LEU A 2 -1.60 -26.25 -30.05
C LEU A 2 -2.08 -25.92 -28.63
N ASP A 3 -2.72 -26.88 -27.94
CA ASP A 3 -3.28 -26.65 -26.59
C ASP A 3 -2.21 -26.26 -25.57
N PHE A 4 -1.03 -26.89 -25.66
CA PHE A 4 0.11 -26.56 -24.80
C PHE A 4 0.63 -25.14 -25.08
N ALA A 5 0.73 -24.75 -26.34
CA ALA A 5 1.16 -23.40 -26.72
C ALA A 5 0.18 -22.33 -26.21
N ILE A 6 -1.13 -22.55 -26.40
CA ILE A 6 -2.18 -21.63 -25.90
C ILE A 6 -2.11 -21.51 -24.38
N PHE A 7 -2.01 -22.63 -23.66
CA PHE A 7 -1.87 -22.61 -22.20
C PHE A 7 -0.63 -21.84 -21.76
N TRP A 8 0.50 -22.05 -22.43
CA TRP A 8 1.76 -21.39 -22.11
C TRP A 8 1.70 -19.88 -22.31
N ASP A 9 1.03 -19.41 -23.37
CA ASP A 9 0.85 -17.98 -23.63
C ASP A 9 -0.01 -17.33 -22.55
N TRP A 10 -1.11 -17.97 -22.13
CA TRP A 10 -1.95 -17.48 -21.03
C TRP A 10 -1.21 -17.48 -19.69
N LEU A 11 -0.39 -18.49 -19.41
CA LEU A 11 0.42 -18.54 -18.19
C LEU A 11 1.46 -17.42 -18.18
N SER A 12 2.19 -17.22 -19.29
CA SER A 12 3.16 -16.14 -19.46
C SER A 12 2.49 -14.77 -19.26
N PHE A 13 1.30 -14.58 -19.85
CA PHE A 13 0.49 -13.39 -19.65
C PHE A 13 0.13 -13.18 -18.17
N ALA A 14 -0.39 -14.21 -17.50
CA ALA A 14 -0.78 -14.13 -16.10
C ALA A 14 0.40 -13.78 -15.18
N VAL A 15 1.56 -14.42 -15.37
CA VAL A 15 2.78 -14.15 -14.58
C VAL A 15 3.28 -12.72 -14.79
N ARG A 16 3.28 -12.24 -16.04
CA ARG A 16 3.68 -10.85 -16.35
C ARG A 16 2.76 -9.84 -15.68
N TRP A 17 1.44 -10.04 -15.76
CA TRP A 17 0.48 -9.15 -15.12
C TRP A 17 0.54 -9.22 -13.60
N LEU A 18 0.68 -10.41 -13.02
CA LEU A 18 0.93 -10.58 -11.59
C LEU A 18 2.15 -9.74 -11.18
N HIS A 19 3.27 -9.87 -11.89
CA HIS A 19 4.48 -9.12 -11.61
C HIS A 19 4.26 -7.60 -11.65
N VAL A 20 3.60 -7.08 -12.69
CA VAL A 20 3.32 -5.64 -12.83
C VAL A 20 2.41 -5.15 -11.69
N ILE A 21 1.31 -5.84 -11.39
CA ILE A 21 0.38 -5.46 -10.32
C ILE A 21 1.08 -5.47 -8.97
N THR A 22 1.83 -6.53 -8.66
CA THR A 22 2.61 -6.62 -7.43
C THR A 22 3.65 -5.50 -7.35
N GLY A 23 4.32 -5.17 -8.44
CA GLY A 23 5.27 -4.06 -8.50
C GLY A 23 4.61 -2.70 -8.22
N ILE A 24 3.47 -2.41 -8.83
CA ILE A 24 2.71 -1.18 -8.59
C ILE A 24 2.24 -1.10 -7.14
N ALA A 25 1.67 -2.19 -6.62
CA ALA A 25 1.20 -2.26 -5.24
C ALA A 25 2.34 -2.05 -4.25
N TRP A 26 3.48 -2.73 -4.45
CA TRP A 26 4.67 -2.62 -3.60
C TRP A 26 5.24 -1.20 -3.57
N ILE A 27 5.44 -0.60 -4.75
CA ILE A 27 6.02 0.73 -4.86
C ILE A 27 5.05 1.77 -4.30
N GLY A 28 3.77 1.69 -4.66
CA GLY A 28 2.72 2.58 -4.16
C GLY A 28 2.57 2.52 -2.64
N SER A 29 2.52 1.32 -2.05
CA SER A 29 2.46 1.16 -0.59
C SER A 29 3.72 1.71 0.09
N SER A 30 4.89 1.50 -0.50
CA SER A 30 6.15 2.03 0.06
C SER A 30 6.12 3.56 0.14
N PHE A 31 5.75 4.24 -0.95
CA PHE A 31 5.62 5.70 -0.92
C PHE A 31 4.54 6.19 0.03
N TYR A 32 3.40 5.49 0.08
CA TYR A 32 2.33 5.81 1.03
C TYR A 32 2.82 5.76 2.48
N PHE A 33 3.50 4.69 2.89
CA PHE A 33 3.98 4.56 4.26
C PHE A 33 5.12 5.53 4.59
N VAL A 34 5.99 5.84 3.63
CA VAL A 34 7.00 6.90 3.81
C VAL A 34 6.32 8.26 4.04
N ALA A 35 5.32 8.61 3.23
CA ALA A 35 4.59 9.87 3.40
C ALA A 35 3.81 9.90 4.73
N LEU A 36 3.16 8.80 5.10
CA LEU A 36 2.48 8.66 6.39
C LEU A 36 3.44 8.86 7.56
N ASP A 37 4.59 8.18 7.56
CA ASP A 37 5.59 8.28 8.63
C ASP A 37 6.18 9.68 8.77
N LEU A 38 6.42 10.36 7.65
CA LEU A 38 6.90 11.75 7.65
C LEU A 38 5.81 12.75 8.09
N GLY A 39 4.52 12.38 7.93
CA GLY A 39 3.37 13.19 8.30
C GLY A 39 2.96 13.06 9.77
N LEU A 40 3.50 12.08 10.51
CA LEU A 40 3.16 11.84 11.91
C LEU A 40 3.50 13.06 12.77
N ARG A 41 2.52 13.50 13.56
CA ARG A 41 2.68 14.57 14.56
C ARG A 41 2.42 14.05 15.96
N GLN A 42 3.27 14.48 16.88
CA GLN A 42 3.07 14.33 18.32
C GLN A 42 2.13 15.44 18.81
N ARG A 43 1.12 15.08 19.61
CA ARG A 43 0.20 16.05 20.23
C ARG A 43 -0.14 15.68 21.67
N PRO A 44 -0.48 16.66 22.53
CA PRO A 44 -1.04 16.36 23.85
C PRO A 44 -2.31 15.51 23.74
N GLY A 45 -2.45 14.52 24.62
CA GLY A 45 -3.62 13.64 24.66
C GLY A 45 -3.58 12.45 23.68
N LEU A 46 -2.42 12.15 23.09
CA LEU A 46 -2.25 10.88 22.36
C LEU A 46 -2.42 9.68 23.31
N PRO A 47 -2.97 8.55 22.82
CA PRO A 47 -3.04 7.31 23.58
C PRO A 47 -1.67 6.85 24.06
N VAL A 48 -1.63 6.14 25.19
CA VAL A 48 -0.39 5.58 25.72
C VAL A 48 0.23 4.62 24.70
N GLY A 49 1.52 4.81 24.39
CA GLY A 49 2.25 4.02 23.39
C GLY A 49 2.12 4.53 21.95
N ALA A 50 1.32 5.58 21.69
CA ALA A 50 1.27 6.18 20.37
C ALA A 50 2.53 7.02 20.10
N PHE A 51 3.23 6.68 19.01
CA PHE A 51 4.38 7.42 18.48
C PHE A 51 3.97 8.66 17.68
N GLY A 52 2.72 8.77 17.27
CA GLY A 52 2.22 9.95 16.58
C GLY A 52 0.88 9.68 15.90
N GLU A 53 0.28 10.75 15.39
CA GLU A 53 -0.93 10.67 14.59
C GLU A 53 -0.82 11.44 13.29
N GLU A 54 -1.64 11.05 12.32
CA GLU A 54 -1.75 11.73 11.03
C GLU A 54 -3.22 11.73 10.58
N TRP A 55 -3.59 12.79 9.87
CA TRP A 55 -4.95 13.00 9.37
C TRP A 55 -4.93 13.06 7.85
N GLN A 56 -5.55 12.08 7.22
CA GLN A 56 -5.64 11.95 5.77
C GLN A 56 -7.04 12.25 5.27
N VAL A 57 -7.13 12.87 4.08
CA VAL A 57 -8.39 12.98 3.34
C VAL A 57 -8.37 12.00 2.18
N HIS A 58 -9.41 11.17 2.07
CA HIS A 58 -9.56 10.27 0.93
C HIS A 58 -11.04 9.94 0.71
N GLY A 59 -11.47 9.91 -0.56
CA GLY A 59 -12.86 9.58 -0.92
C GLY A 59 -13.92 10.52 -0.32
N GLY A 60 -13.57 11.76 -0.01
CA GLY A 60 -14.47 12.74 0.62
C GLY A 60 -14.62 12.61 2.14
N GLY A 61 -13.88 11.70 2.79
CA GLY A 61 -13.85 11.53 4.24
C GLY A 61 -12.47 11.78 4.85
N PHE A 62 -12.42 11.76 6.19
CA PHE A 62 -11.19 11.91 6.98
C PHE A 62 -10.83 10.59 7.66
N TYR A 63 -9.55 10.22 7.55
CA TYR A 63 -8.95 9.12 8.28
C TYR A 63 -8.07 9.70 9.37
N HIS A 64 -8.24 9.19 10.60
CA HIS A 64 -7.36 9.49 11.72
C HIS A 64 -6.52 8.25 12.01
N ILE A 65 -5.22 8.35 11.76
CA ILE A 65 -4.28 7.25 11.89
C ILE A 65 -3.40 7.52 13.11
N GLN A 66 -3.20 6.51 13.95
CA GLN A 66 -2.29 6.54 15.08
C GLN A 66 -1.26 5.42 14.93
N LYS A 67 0.02 5.77 14.94
CA LYS A 67 1.11 4.79 14.92
C LYS A 67 1.53 4.49 16.35
N TYR A 68 1.69 3.21 16.67
CA TYR A 68 2.15 2.72 17.96
C TYR A 68 3.54 2.08 17.82
N LEU A 69 4.38 2.21 18.85
CA LEU A 69 5.71 1.58 18.95
C LEU A 69 5.87 0.87 20.29
#